data_AF-A0A2E7EWM4-F1
#
_entry.id   AF-A0A2E7EWM4-F1
#
_cell.length_a   1.000
_cell.length_b   1.000
_cell.length_c   1.000
_cell.angle_alpha   90.00
_cell.angle_beta   90.00
_cell.angle_gamma   90.00
#
_symmetry.space_group_name_H-M   'P 1'
#
loop_
_entity.id
_entity.type
_entity.pdbx_description
1 polymer ?
#
loop_
_entity_poly.entity_id
_entity_poly.type
_entity_poly.pdbx_seq_one_letter_code
_entity_poly.pdbx_strand_id
1 'polypeptide(L)'
;MEKFSFSSALMHFQNTKGPGSFVWKWLLTAFIAMTLLFGGSMFMTFDMMAGFGITAPGQTVPVTNEEAFAFIGRMFGTMAILVPLTVVVMAVLEASALRRYIRNEAFSIRFGKDELRVIGVYLWWALMVLVAMIIMMIVGLIIGVFVMIIAAGLPMAAPFLALIFNLATYLGLLALAVRFAPASAVTIRDNKVTFFEAEAATKGRF
;
A
#
# COMPACT_ATOMS: atom_id res chain seq x y z
N MET A 1 28.77 16.13 -14.49
CA MET A 1 27.80 15.03 -14.67
C MET A 1 28.54 13.73 -14.42
N GLU A 2 28.40 13.15 -13.24
CA GLU A 2 29.02 11.87 -12.92
C GLU A 2 28.39 10.77 -13.79
N LYS A 3 29.22 9.95 -14.44
CA LYS A 3 28.77 8.84 -15.29
C LYS A 3 28.01 7.83 -14.42
N PHE A 4 26.77 7.55 -14.80
CA PHE A 4 25.97 6.49 -14.20
C PHE A 4 26.74 5.16 -14.29
N SER A 5 27.07 4.60 -13.13
CA SER A 5 27.72 3.30 -12.99
C SER A 5 26.74 2.36 -12.31
N PHE A 6 26.43 1.23 -12.96
CA PHE A 6 25.54 0.21 -12.39
C PHE A 6 26.06 -0.30 -11.04
N SER A 7 27.39 -0.45 -10.90
CA SER A 7 28.04 -0.80 -9.64
C SER A 7 27.84 0.28 -8.57
N SER A 8 27.94 1.55 -8.95
CA SER A 8 27.69 2.66 -8.02
C SER A 8 26.21 2.83 -7.67
N ALA A 9 25.29 2.41 -8.53
CA ALA A 9 23.85 2.39 -8.26
C ALA A 9 23.48 1.23 -7.33
N LEU A 10 24.05 0.04 -7.55
CA LEU A 10 23.84 -1.13 -6.70
C LEU A 10 24.43 -0.91 -5.29
N MET A 11 25.62 -0.30 -5.23
CA MET A 11 26.32 0.04 -3.98
C MET A 11 25.93 1.44 -3.46
N HIS A 12 24.92 2.10 -4.04
CA HIS A 12 24.54 3.46 -3.65
C HIS A 12 24.27 3.55 -2.13
N PHE A 13 23.65 2.52 -1.56
CA PHE A 13 23.37 2.41 -0.14
C PHE A 13 24.63 2.40 0.74
N GLN A 14 25.72 1.78 0.28
CA GLN A 14 27.03 1.79 0.96
C GLN A 14 27.76 3.12 0.76
N ASN A 15 27.55 3.79 -0.37
CA ASN A 15 28.25 5.01 -0.77
C ASN A 15 27.55 6.30 -0.26
N THR A 16 26.44 6.20 0.47
CA THR A 16 25.71 7.37 1.00
C THR A 16 26.44 8.03 2.17
N LYS A 17 26.56 9.37 2.15
CA LYS A 17 27.27 10.14 3.20
C LYS A 17 26.53 10.08 4.54
N GLY A 18 27.04 9.28 5.48
CA GLY A 18 26.76 9.40 6.93
C GLY A 18 26.70 8.05 7.67
N PRO A 19 26.00 7.91 8.82
CA PRO A 19 26.31 6.84 9.76
C PRO A 19 26.05 5.44 9.18
N GLY A 20 27.10 4.63 9.05
CA GLY A 20 27.01 3.27 8.50
C GLY A 20 26.09 2.32 9.30
N SER A 21 25.81 2.64 10.57
CA SER A 21 24.86 1.88 11.39
C SER A 21 23.39 2.13 11.05
N PHE A 22 23.08 3.08 10.15
CA PHE A 22 21.71 3.44 9.78
C PHE A 22 20.95 2.23 9.21
N VAL A 23 21.52 1.54 8.22
CA VAL A 23 20.81 0.47 7.48
C VAL A 23 20.40 -0.66 8.43
N TRP A 24 21.29 -1.11 9.29
CA TRP A 24 20.99 -2.20 10.23
C TRP A 24 19.98 -1.78 11.31
N LYS A 25 20.13 -0.58 11.90
CA LYS A 25 19.19 -0.07 12.90
C LYS A 25 17.79 0.15 12.33
N TRP A 26 17.71 0.65 11.09
CA TRP A 26 16.45 0.82 10.38
C TRP A 26 15.82 -0.53 10.05
N LEU A 27 16.58 -1.47 9.47
CA LEU A 27 16.09 -2.82 9.15
C LEU A 27 15.60 -3.57 10.38
N LEU A 28 16.33 -3.51 11.49
CA LEU A 28 15.96 -4.18 12.74
C LEU A 28 14.67 -3.56 13.31
N THR A 29 14.56 -2.23 13.29
CA THR A 29 13.34 -1.53 13.70
C THR A 29 12.16 -1.90 12.81
N ALA A 30 12.34 -1.90 11.49
CA ALA A 30 11.32 -2.26 10.52
C ALA A 30 10.88 -3.72 10.72
N PHE A 31 11.83 -4.64 10.93
CA PHE A 31 11.54 -6.04 11.21
C PHE A 31 10.71 -6.22 12.48
N ILE A 32 11.09 -5.58 13.59
CA ILE A 32 10.31 -5.63 14.84
C ILE A 32 8.92 -5.05 14.62
N ALA A 33 8.83 -3.87 14.01
CA ALA A 33 7.55 -3.20 13.79
C ALA A 33 6.60 -4.03 12.90
N MET A 34 7.11 -4.61 11.81
CA MET A 34 6.32 -5.48 10.94
C MET A 34 5.96 -6.79 11.64
N THR A 35 6.86 -7.37 12.43
CA THR A 35 6.56 -8.58 13.22
C THR A 35 5.46 -8.31 14.25
N LEU A 36 5.47 -7.15 14.91
CA LEU A 36 4.40 -6.76 15.83
C LEU A 36 3.08 -6.49 15.11
N LEU A 37 3.11 -5.88 13.92
CA LEU A 37 1.91 -5.64 13.12
C LEU A 37 1.29 -6.96 12.60
N PHE A 38 2.09 -7.81 11.94
CA PHE A 38 1.62 -9.09 11.41
C PHE A 38 1.32 -10.11 12.51
N GLY A 39 2.15 -10.17 13.55
CA GLY A 39 1.91 -11.02 14.71
C GLY A 39 0.68 -10.58 15.48
N GLY A 40 0.52 -9.26 15.69
CA GLY A 40 -0.67 -8.67 16.30
C GLY A 40 -1.94 -8.92 15.47
N SER A 41 -1.86 -8.78 14.14
CA SER A 41 -3.00 -9.09 13.27
C SER A 41 -3.36 -10.57 13.36
N MET A 42 -2.38 -11.47 13.26
CA MET A 42 -2.60 -12.92 13.39
C MET A 42 -3.20 -13.28 14.74
N PHE A 43 -2.73 -12.68 15.83
CA PHE A 43 -3.28 -12.90 17.17
C PHE A 43 -4.74 -12.44 17.29
N MET A 44 -5.07 -11.26 16.76
CA MET A 44 -6.44 -10.74 16.76
C MET A 44 -7.41 -11.58 15.92
N THR A 45 -6.92 -12.16 14.82
CA THR A 45 -7.72 -12.98 13.89
C THR A 45 -7.61 -14.49 14.13
N PHE A 46 -6.77 -14.95 15.08
CA PHE A 46 -6.50 -16.38 15.31
C PHE A 46 -7.78 -17.16 15.60
N ASP A 47 -8.62 -16.59 16.46
CA ASP A 47 -9.90 -17.13 16.87
C ASP A 47 -10.98 -17.04 15.77
N MET A 48 -10.81 -16.12 14.80
CA MET A 48 -11.76 -15.95 13.69
C MET A 48 -11.72 -17.10 12.70
N MET A 49 -10.55 -17.74 12.52
CA MET A 49 -10.44 -18.94 11.68
C MET A 49 -11.07 -20.17 12.33
N ALA A 50 -11.09 -20.24 13.65
CA ALA A 50 -11.75 -21.31 14.39
C ALA A 50 -13.28 -21.23 14.26
N GLY A 51 -13.86 -20.01 14.26
CA GLY A 51 -15.29 -19.79 14.08
C GLY A 51 -15.83 -20.03 12.66
N PHE A 52 -14.98 -19.98 11.63
CA PHE A 52 -15.37 -20.21 10.24
C PHE A 52 -15.33 -21.68 9.79
N GLY A 53 -15.05 -22.61 10.71
CA GLY A 53 -15.14 -24.03 10.41
C GLY A 53 -14.32 -24.44 9.18
N ILE A 54 -13.10 -23.90 8.99
CA ILE A 54 -12.16 -24.46 8.01
C ILE A 54 -11.65 -25.80 8.57
N THR A 55 -12.54 -26.77 8.68
CA THR A 55 -12.28 -28.18 8.93
C THR A 55 -12.52 -28.90 7.63
N ALA A 56 -11.43 -29.14 6.90
CA ALA A 56 -11.36 -29.90 5.65
C ALA A 56 -12.17 -29.35 4.45
N PRO A 57 -11.67 -29.52 3.20
CA PRO A 57 -12.42 -29.17 2.00
C PRO A 57 -13.74 -29.96 1.92
N GLY A 58 -14.89 -29.28 1.82
CA GLY A 58 -16.19 -29.91 1.54
C GLY A 58 -17.18 -30.01 2.70
N GLN A 59 -16.86 -29.49 3.88
CA GLN A 59 -17.81 -29.36 5.00
C GLN A 59 -18.30 -27.92 5.09
N THR A 60 -19.53 -27.64 4.62
CA THR A 60 -20.20 -26.36 4.89
C THR A 60 -20.98 -26.53 6.18
N VAL A 61 -20.40 -26.13 7.31
CA VAL A 61 -21.18 -25.93 8.53
C VAL A 61 -22.14 -24.77 8.27
N PRO A 62 -23.46 -24.93 8.47
CA PRO A 62 -24.39 -23.82 8.33
C PRO A 62 -24.07 -22.77 9.40
N VAL A 63 -23.45 -21.67 8.97
CA VAL A 63 -23.16 -20.51 9.82
C VAL A 63 -24.46 -19.78 10.08
N THR A 64 -24.79 -19.54 11.34
CA THR A 64 -25.98 -18.76 11.70
C THR A 64 -25.76 -17.28 11.32
N ASN A 65 -26.85 -16.54 11.06
CA ASN A 65 -26.73 -15.11 10.77
C ASN A 65 -26.02 -14.34 11.89
N GLU A 66 -26.21 -14.75 13.15
CA GLU A 66 -25.57 -14.13 14.31
C GLU A 66 -24.06 -14.32 14.32
N GLU A 67 -23.56 -15.54 14.05
CA GLU A 67 -22.14 -15.83 13.91
C GLU A 67 -21.52 -15.09 12.72
N ALA A 68 -22.24 -14.99 11.60
CA ALA A 68 -21.81 -14.22 10.44
C ALA A 68 -21.68 -12.73 10.77
N PHE A 69 -22.65 -12.14 11.47
CA PHE A 69 -22.58 -10.73 11.90
C PHE A 69 -21.48 -10.48 12.93
N ALA A 70 -21.30 -11.38 13.90
CA ALA A 70 -20.22 -11.28 14.89
C ALA A 70 -18.85 -11.33 14.21
N PHE A 71 -18.68 -12.22 13.23
CA PHE A 71 -17.45 -12.31 12.43
C PHE A 71 -17.20 -11.03 11.64
N ILE A 72 -18.22 -10.54 10.91
CA ILE A 72 -18.12 -9.30 10.13
C ILE A 72 -17.76 -8.13 11.05
N GLY A 73 -18.45 -8.00 12.19
CA GLY A 73 -18.18 -6.95 13.19
C GLY A 73 -16.75 -7.02 13.74
N ARG A 74 -16.25 -8.22 14.06
CA ARG A 74 -14.87 -8.41 14.52
C ARG A 74 -13.86 -8.12 13.41
N MET A 75 -14.13 -8.53 12.16
CA MET A 75 -13.27 -8.25 11.01
C MET A 75 -13.11 -6.75 10.78
N PHE A 76 -14.23 -6.03 10.73
CA PHE A 76 -14.21 -4.58 10.56
C PHE A 76 -13.59 -3.87 11.76
N GLY A 77 -13.84 -4.33 12.98
CA GLY A 77 -13.20 -3.79 14.19
C GLY A 77 -11.68 -3.96 14.19
N THR A 78 -11.19 -5.15 13.81
CA THR A 78 -9.75 -5.41 13.68
C THR A 78 -9.13 -4.56 12.57
N MET A 79 -9.77 -4.44 11.41
CA MET A 79 -9.30 -3.59 10.31
C MET A 79 -9.29 -2.10 10.69
N ALA A 80 -10.28 -1.62 11.45
CA ALA A 80 -10.35 -0.24 11.91
C ALA A 80 -9.18 0.15 12.83
N ILE A 81 -8.59 -0.81 13.54
CA ILE A 81 -7.41 -0.59 14.40
C ILE A 81 -6.12 -0.78 13.61
N LEU A 82 -6.02 -1.86 12.83
CA LEU A 82 -4.80 -2.21 12.12
C LEU A 82 -4.46 -1.21 11.02
N VAL A 83 -5.45 -0.75 10.25
CA VAL A 83 -5.19 0.14 9.10
C VAL A 83 -4.53 1.45 9.53
N PRO A 84 -5.06 2.21 10.52
CA PRO A 84 -4.38 3.42 11.01
C PRO A 84 -3.00 3.12 11.60
N LEU A 85 -2.86 2.02 12.34
CA LEU A 85 -1.60 1.65 12.97
C LEU A 85 -0.52 1.35 11.92
N THR A 86 -0.85 0.58 10.89
CA THR A 86 0.04 0.28 9.77
C THR A 86 0.44 1.57 9.03
N VAL A 87 -0.51 2.47 8.79
CA VAL A 87 -0.23 3.77 8.16
C VAL A 87 0.78 4.57 8.98
N VAL A 88 0.58 4.69 10.29
CA VAL A 88 1.48 5.45 11.17
C VAL A 88 2.87 4.83 11.21
N VAL A 89 2.97 3.50 11.39
CA VAL A 89 4.26 2.80 11.44
C VAL A 89 5.02 2.95 10.13
N MET A 90 4.34 2.76 8.99
CA MET A 90 4.94 2.94 7.67
C MET A 90 5.40 4.37 7.45
N ALA A 91 4.58 5.36 7.80
CA ALA A 91 4.92 6.78 7.67
C ALA A 91 6.14 7.17 8.49
N VAL A 92 6.25 6.68 9.73
CA VAL A 92 7.40 6.96 10.60
C VAL A 92 8.68 6.28 10.08
N LEU A 93 8.58 5.04 9.59
CA LEU A 93 9.71 4.33 8.96
C LEU A 93 10.17 5.03 7.69
N GLU A 94 9.25 5.45 6.83
CA GLU A 94 9.55 6.18 5.60
C GLU A 94 10.15 7.56 5.89
N ALA A 95 9.59 8.31 6.85
CA ALA A 95 10.14 9.60 7.27
C ALA A 95 11.59 9.47 7.79
N SER A 96 11.86 8.42 8.56
CA SER A 96 13.22 8.14 9.07
C SER A 96 14.21 7.82 7.94
N ALA A 97 13.77 7.09 6.90
CA ALA A 97 14.56 6.81 5.70
C ALA A 97 14.82 8.09 4.88
N LEU A 98 13.79 8.89 4.65
CA LEU A 98 13.89 10.12 3.88
C LEU A 98 14.77 11.19 4.56
N ARG A 99 14.74 11.32 5.89
CA ARG A 99 15.70 12.18 6.62
C ARG A 99 17.16 11.78 6.40
N ARG A 100 17.42 10.48 6.34
CA ARG A 100 18.76 9.97 6.04
C ARG A 100 19.17 10.33 4.61
N TYR A 101 18.32 10.08 3.62
CA TYR A 101 18.67 10.30 2.21
C TYR A 101 18.72 11.77 1.81
N ILE A 102 17.90 12.63 2.43
CA ILE A 102 17.81 14.05 2.07
C ILE A 102 18.72 14.91 2.95
N ARG A 103 18.79 14.63 4.26
CA ARG A 103 19.48 15.48 5.25
C ARG A 103 20.72 14.82 5.86
N ASN A 104 21.04 13.57 5.48
CA ASN A 104 22.18 12.79 6.00
C ASN A 104 22.16 12.57 7.52
N GLU A 105 21.00 12.70 8.17
CA GLU A 105 20.86 12.55 9.63
C GLU A 105 21.05 11.09 10.09
N ALA A 106 21.38 10.91 11.38
CA ALA A 106 21.44 9.59 12.00
C ALA A 106 20.04 9.00 12.22
N PHE A 107 19.95 7.67 12.29
CA PHE A 107 18.68 6.99 12.55
C PHE A 107 18.08 7.44 13.89
N SER A 108 16.87 7.96 13.85
CA SER A 108 16.06 8.23 15.03
C SER A 108 14.58 8.09 14.71
N ILE A 109 13.83 7.52 15.66
CA ILE A 109 12.37 7.43 15.64
C ILE A 109 11.88 8.61 16.48
N ARG A 110 11.13 9.53 15.88
CA ARG A 110 10.54 10.68 16.56
C ARG A 110 9.12 10.87 16.04
N PHE A 111 8.27 11.49 16.84
CA PHE A 111 6.97 12.01 16.38
C PHE A 111 7.11 13.53 16.29
N GLY A 112 7.68 14.00 15.19
CA GLY A 112 7.88 15.41 14.90
C GLY A 112 6.96 15.91 13.79
N LYS A 113 7.20 17.16 13.38
CA LYS A 113 6.45 17.80 12.29
C LYS A 113 6.66 17.09 10.95
N ASP A 114 7.81 16.46 10.74
CA ASP A 114 8.11 15.75 9.49
C ASP A 114 7.34 14.42 9.39
N GLU A 115 7.24 13.67 10.49
CA GLU A 115 6.45 12.44 10.53
C GLU A 115 4.95 12.72 10.37
N LEU A 116 4.43 13.80 10.97
CA LEU A 116 3.04 14.23 10.77
C LEU A 116 2.73 14.59 9.31
N ARG A 117 3.68 15.22 8.61
CA ARG A 117 3.53 15.54 7.18
C ARG A 117 3.48 14.27 6.33
N VAL A 118 4.33 13.28 6.63
CA VAL A 118 4.31 11.98 5.93
C VAL A 118 3.04 11.20 6.24
N ILE A 119 2.55 11.22 7.49
CA ILE A 119 1.24 10.64 7.84
C ILE A 119 0.14 11.30 7.00
N GLY A 120 0.17 12.63 6.82
CA GLY A 120 -0.74 13.33 5.91
C GLY A 120 -0.66 12.83 4.46
N VAL A 121 0.54 12.54 3.96
CA VAL A 121 0.77 11.91 2.65
C VAL A 121 0.13 10.53 2.56
N TYR A 122 0.31 9.69 3.57
CA TYR A 122 -0.32 8.39 3.62
C TYR A 122 -1.85 8.45 3.72
N LEU A 123 -2.41 9.42 4.47
CA LEU A 123 -3.86 9.61 4.56
C LEU A 123 -4.46 9.99 3.20
N TRP A 124 -3.76 10.84 2.44
CA TRP A 124 -4.17 11.16 1.08
C TRP A 124 -4.05 9.97 0.13
N TRP A 125 -2.99 9.16 0.27
CA TRP A 125 -2.88 7.89 -0.43
C TRP A 125 -4.01 6.94 -0.08
N ALA A 126 -4.38 6.84 1.19
CA ALA A 126 -5.51 6.03 1.63
C ALA A 126 -6.82 6.52 0.99
N LEU A 127 -7.05 7.84 0.93
CA LEU A 127 -8.20 8.43 0.24
C LEU A 127 -8.18 8.11 -1.27
N MET A 128 -7.03 8.24 -1.93
CA MET A 128 -6.84 7.91 -3.34
C MET A 128 -7.12 6.43 -3.62
N VAL A 129 -6.64 5.53 -2.77
CA VAL A 129 -6.93 4.09 -2.86
C VAL A 129 -8.42 3.84 -2.68
N LEU A 130 -9.08 4.50 -1.73
CA LEU A 130 -10.51 4.35 -1.50
C LEU A 130 -11.33 4.81 -2.72
N VAL A 131 -11.00 5.99 -3.28
CA VAL A 131 -11.62 6.50 -4.51
C VAL A 131 -11.34 5.54 -5.68
N ALA A 132 -10.11 5.06 -5.82
CA ALA A 132 -9.73 4.10 -6.84
C ALA A 132 -10.53 2.79 -6.70
N MET A 133 -10.72 2.25 -5.49
CA MET A 133 -11.54 1.06 -5.25
C MET A 133 -13.01 1.28 -5.66
N ILE A 134 -13.58 2.46 -5.38
CA ILE A 134 -14.93 2.80 -5.82
C ILE A 134 -15.01 2.84 -7.35
N ILE A 135 -14.03 3.49 -8.00
CA ILE A 135 -13.96 3.55 -9.47
C ILE A 135 -13.81 2.14 -10.05
N MET A 136 -12.94 1.30 -9.49
CA MET A 136 -12.74 -0.09 -9.89
C MET A 136 -14.04 -0.90 -9.78
N MET A 137 -14.81 -0.70 -8.72
CA MET A 137 -16.09 -1.37 -8.52
C MET A 137 -17.10 -0.96 -9.59
N ILE A 138 -17.22 0.35 -9.87
CA ILE A 138 -18.14 0.87 -10.89
C ILE A 138 -17.72 0.39 -12.29
N VAL A 139 -16.43 0.52 -12.63
CA VAL A 139 -15.86 0.08 -13.91
C VAL A 139 -16.04 -1.43 -14.08
N GLY A 140 -15.79 -2.22 -13.02
CA GLY A 140 -16.01 -3.66 -13.00
C GLY A 140 -17.47 -4.05 -13.24
N LEU A 141 -18.43 -3.35 -12.64
CA LEU A 141 -19.86 -3.55 -12.89
C LEU A 141 -20.22 -3.25 -14.35
N ILE A 142 -19.76 -2.12 -14.89
CA ILE A 142 -20.00 -1.74 -16.29
C ILE A 142 -19.42 -2.79 -17.24
N ILE A 143 -18.14 -3.15 -17.07
CA ILE A 143 -17.47 -4.19 -17.86
C ILE A 143 -18.25 -5.51 -17.75
N GLY A 144 -18.67 -5.91 -16.55
CA GLY A 144 -19.44 -7.12 -16.32
C GLY A 144 -20.73 -7.16 -17.14
N VAL A 145 -21.47 -6.05 -17.19
CA VAL A 145 -22.68 -5.92 -18.01
C VAL A 145 -22.34 -6.02 -19.51
N PHE A 146 -21.30 -5.32 -19.98
CA PHE A 146 -20.87 -5.40 -21.38
C PHE A 146 -20.43 -6.81 -21.79
N VAL A 147 -19.67 -7.49 -20.93
CA VAL A 147 -19.24 -8.87 -21.15
C VAL A 147 -20.44 -9.80 -21.22
N MET A 148 -21.46 -9.64 -20.36
CA MET A 148 -22.69 -10.44 -20.42
C MET A 148 -23.49 -10.22 -21.72
N ILE A 149 -23.62 -8.97 -22.17
CA ILE A 149 -24.30 -8.65 -23.43
C ILE A 149 -23.58 -9.28 -24.63
N ILE A 150 -22.25 -9.20 -24.67
CA ILE A 150 -21.45 -9.78 -25.76
C ILE A 150 -21.43 -11.31 -25.68
N ALA A 151 -21.37 -11.89 -24.48
CA ALA A 151 -21.41 -13.33 -24.26
C ALA A 151 -22.70 -13.96 -24.81
N ALA A 152 -23.82 -13.22 -24.83
CA ALA A 152 -25.05 -13.69 -25.44
C ALA A 152 -24.94 -13.93 -26.96
N GLY A 153 -24.06 -13.19 -27.65
CA GLY A 153 -23.80 -13.37 -29.08
C GLY A 153 -22.54 -14.18 -29.41
N LEU A 154 -21.50 -14.10 -28.55
CA LEU A 154 -20.18 -14.70 -28.74
C LEU A 154 -19.63 -15.23 -27.39
N PRO A 155 -20.11 -16.39 -26.91
CA PRO A 155 -19.76 -16.91 -25.57
C PRO A 155 -18.26 -17.16 -25.40
N MET A 156 -17.60 -17.62 -26.48
CA MET A 156 -16.18 -17.96 -26.47
C MET A 156 -15.26 -16.74 -26.36
N ALA A 157 -15.75 -15.54 -26.68
CA ALA A 157 -14.97 -14.30 -26.60
C ALA A 157 -15.03 -13.62 -25.22
N ALA A 158 -16.04 -13.95 -24.41
CA ALA A 158 -16.30 -13.34 -23.10
C ALA A 158 -15.11 -13.38 -22.11
N PRO A 159 -14.41 -14.51 -21.90
CA PRO A 159 -13.29 -14.55 -20.95
C PRO A 159 -12.08 -13.73 -21.42
N PHE A 160 -11.82 -13.67 -22.74
CA PHE A 160 -10.73 -12.87 -23.30
C PHE A 160 -11.01 -11.38 -23.16
N LEU A 161 -12.26 -10.95 -23.41
CA LEU A 161 -12.67 -9.57 -23.21
C LEU A 161 -12.58 -9.17 -21.74
N ALA A 162 -13.06 -10.02 -20.83
CA ALA A 162 -12.95 -9.78 -19.39
C ALA A 162 -11.49 -9.57 -18.96
N LEU A 163 -10.57 -10.41 -19.45
CA LEU A 163 -9.14 -10.27 -19.18
C LEU A 163 -8.56 -8.95 -19.71
N ILE A 164 -8.86 -8.58 -20.95
CA ILE A 164 -8.36 -7.34 -21.58
C ILE A 164 -8.83 -6.12 -20.79
N PHE A 165 -10.11 -6.06 -20.44
CA PHE A 165 -10.65 -4.94 -19.67
C PHE A 165 -10.05 -4.87 -18.26
N ASN A 166 -9.82 -6.02 -17.62
CA ASN A 166 -9.19 -6.07 -16.30
C ASN A 166 -7.74 -5.55 -16.35
N LEU A 167 -6.95 -5.99 -17.34
CA LEU A 167 -5.60 -5.50 -17.60
C LEU A 167 -5.56 -4.00 -17.86
N ALA A 168 -6.45 -3.48 -18.72
CA ALA A 168 -6.53 -2.05 -19.01
C ALA A 168 -6.78 -1.22 -17.74
N THR A 169 -7.60 -1.76 -16.83
CA THR A 169 -7.92 -1.09 -15.57
C THR A 169 -6.70 -1.06 -14.63
N TYR A 170 -5.96 -2.17 -14.51
CA TYR A 170 -4.70 -2.18 -13.75
C TYR A 170 -3.62 -1.27 -14.32
N LEU A 171 -3.52 -1.16 -15.65
CA LEU A 171 -2.59 -0.23 -16.29
C LEU A 171 -2.91 1.22 -15.94
N GLY A 172 -4.19 1.60 -15.89
CA GLY A 172 -4.62 2.93 -15.43
C GLY A 172 -4.22 3.21 -13.99
N LEU A 173 -4.40 2.22 -13.10
CA LEU A 173 -3.95 2.30 -11.70
C LEU A 173 -2.42 2.44 -11.58
N LEU A 174 -1.67 1.68 -12.37
CA LEU A 174 -0.20 1.75 -12.38
C LEU A 174 0.27 3.13 -12.86
N ALA A 175 -0.36 3.69 -13.89
CA ALA A 175 -0.04 5.04 -14.37
C ALA A 175 -0.27 6.12 -13.28
N LEU A 176 -1.34 6.00 -12.50
CA LEU A 176 -1.57 6.86 -11.35
C LEU A 176 -0.52 6.61 -10.25
N ALA A 177 -0.22 5.35 -9.94
CA ALA A 177 0.73 5.00 -8.89
C ALA A 177 2.13 5.56 -9.16
N VAL A 178 2.63 5.42 -10.40
CA VAL A 178 3.92 5.96 -10.83
C VAL A 178 3.95 7.48 -10.72
N ARG A 179 2.87 8.17 -11.09
CA ARG A 179 2.81 9.64 -11.03
C ARG A 179 2.88 10.19 -9.61
N PHE A 180 2.29 9.50 -8.64
CA PHE A 180 2.22 9.95 -7.25
C PHE A 180 3.28 9.32 -6.33
N ALA A 181 4.08 8.36 -6.83
CA ALA A 181 5.17 7.73 -6.09
C ALA A 181 6.17 8.72 -5.44
N PRO A 182 6.54 9.88 -6.02
CA PRO A 182 7.50 10.79 -5.38
C PRO A 182 6.88 11.76 -4.35
N ALA A 183 5.57 11.70 -4.09
CA ALA A 183 4.88 12.68 -3.24
C ALA A 183 5.42 12.72 -1.80
N SER A 184 5.79 11.57 -1.22
CA SER A 184 6.38 11.50 0.12
C SER A 184 7.78 12.14 0.18
N ALA A 185 8.60 11.89 -0.84
CA ALA A 185 9.96 12.43 -0.93
C ALA A 185 9.98 13.95 -1.14
N VAL A 186 9.09 14.48 -1.99
CA VAL A 186 8.94 15.93 -2.23
C VAL A 186 8.45 16.64 -0.96
N THR A 187 7.51 16.04 -0.22
CA THR A 187 6.96 16.59 1.02
C THR A 187 8.03 16.80 2.11
N ILE A 188 8.99 15.86 2.24
CA ILE A 188 10.08 15.99 3.22
C ILE A 188 11.17 16.95 2.76
N ARG A 189 11.46 16.98 1.46
CA ARG A 189 12.42 17.95 0.88
C ARG A 189 11.93 19.38 1.10
N ASP A 190 10.67 19.64 0.79
CA ASP A 190 10.12 21.00 0.72
C ASP A 190 9.45 21.45 2.03
N ASN A 191 9.43 20.58 3.06
CA ASN A 191 8.82 20.84 4.37
C ASN A 191 7.34 21.30 4.28
N LYS A 192 6.66 20.94 3.20
CA LYS A 192 5.27 21.30 2.91
C LYS A 192 4.57 20.07 2.35
N VAL A 193 3.30 19.88 2.72
CA VAL A 193 2.48 18.82 2.14
C VAL A 193 2.09 19.26 0.72
N THR A 194 2.90 18.90 -0.27
CA THR A 194 2.66 19.25 -1.68
C THR A 194 2.53 17.99 -2.53
N PHE A 195 1.29 17.69 -2.92
CA PHE A 195 0.96 16.52 -3.76
C PHE A 195 1.04 16.82 -5.26
N PHE A 196 0.57 18.00 -5.68
CA PHE A 196 0.54 18.39 -7.09
C PHE A 196 1.93 18.75 -7.65
N GLU A 197 2.89 19.13 -6.79
CA GLU A 197 4.28 19.35 -7.21
C GLU A 197 5.02 18.03 -7.51
N ALA A 198 4.53 16.89 -7.01
CA ALA A 198 5.06 15.56 -7.33
C ALA A 198 4.76 15.15 -8.78
N GLU A 199 3.66 15.66 -9.37
CA GLU A 199 3.34 15.47 -10.79
C GLU A 199 4.39 16.12 -11.70
N ALA A 200 4.92 17.29 -11.31
CA ALA A 200 5.99 17.97 -12.05
C ALA A 200 7.31 17.18 -12.04
N ALA A 201 7.54 16.33 -11.02
CA ALA A 201 8.74 15.50 -10.93
C ALA A 201 8.71 14.26 -11.84
N THR A 202 7.52 13.78 -12.21
CA THR A 202 7.32 12.60 -13.08
C THR A 202 6.98 12.97 -14.53
N LYS A 203 6.47 14.18 -14.78
CA LYS A 203 6.10 14.67 -16.12
C LYS A 203 7.30 14.66 -17.08
N GLY A 204 7.23 13.83 -18.11
CA GLY A 204 8.24 13.76 -19.20
C GLY A 204 9.42 12.79 -18.96
N ARG A 205 9.39 11.98 -17.90
CA ARG A 205 10.40 10.95 -17.62
C ARG A 205 9.90 9.51 -17.75
N PHE A 206 8.59 9.32 -17.69
CA PHE A 206 7.89 8.05 -17.83
C PHE A 206 6.71 8.20 -18.77
#